data_AF-A0A8S3VI43-F1
#
_entry.id   AF-A0A8S3VI43-F1
#
_cell.length_a   1.000
_cell.length_b   1.000
_cell.length_c   1.000
_cell.angle_alpha   90.00
_cell.angle_beta   90.00
_cell.angle_gamma   90.00
#
_symmetry.space_group_name_H-M   'P 1'
#
loop_
_entity.id
_entity.type
_entity.pdbx_description
1 polymer ?
#
loop_
_entity_poly.entity_id
_entity_poly.type
_entity_poly.pdbx_seq_one_letter_code
_entity_poly.pdbx_strand_id
1 'polypeptide(L)'
;MELECFCQRYPRKHRDVYIDTLKPKTEEQSTLIGFVKQTGNQKYHINDPKQKEATDALIQFIAGDLFPFATVESQNFRNFVEKLDPKFNLPSRKHLSSKRIHTKAKEVRQLLHDNLKKAGHICLTVDLWSNRSMKGFLGITAHYVLNWEMTSAMIACKRFKGRHTAENILHEYEECITSFDKYSGLIECE
;
A
#
# COMPACT_ATOMS: atom_id res chain seq x y z
N MET A 1 -27.67 32.17 61.38
CA MET A 1 -26.51 31.38 60.88
C MET A 1 -27.00 29.96 60.68
N GLU A 2 -27.95 29.75 59.76
CA GLU A 2 -27.68 29.60 58.31
C GLU A 2 -26.72 28.46 58.05
N LEU A 3 -27.29 27.28 57.76
CA LEU A 3 -26.74 26.29 56.82
C LEU A 3 -27.74 25.14 56.55
N GLU A 4 -28.90 25.07 57.23
CA GLU A 4 -29.93 24.05 56.93
C GLU A 4 -30.89 24.42 55.79
N CYS A 5 -30.75 25.60 55.16
CA CYS A 5 -31.74 26.12 54.21
C CYS A 5 -31.24 26.27 52.77
N PHE A 6 -30.40 25.34 52.27
CA PHE A 6 -29.96 25.37 50.86
C PHE A 6 -30.26 24.11 50.03
N CYS A 7 -30.72 23.01 50.64
CA CYS A 7 -30.93 21.75 49.91
C CYS A 7 -32.39 21.42 49.55
N GLN A 8 -33.33 22.35 49.70
CA GLN A 8 -34.77 22.03 49.54
C GLN A 8 -35.45 22.51 48.25
N ARG A 9 -34.72 23.02 47.26
CA ARG A 9 -35.32 23.38 45.96
C ARG A 9 -34.40 22.98 44.83
N TYR A 10 -34.70 21.81 44.24
CA TYR A 10 -34.62 21.43 42.83
C TYR A 10 -34.38 19.92 42.75
N PRO A 11 -35.28 19.13 42.14
CA PRO A 11 -35.00 17.72 41.89
C PRO A 11 -33.81 17.63 40.93
N ARG A 12 -32.62 17.31 41.45
CA ARG A 12 -31.46 17.02 40.61
C ARG A 12 -31.81 15.81 39.77
N LYS A 13 -32.06 16.02 38.47
CA LYS A 13 -32.40 14.98 37.46
C LYS A 13 -31.36 13.85 37.30
N HIS A 14 -30.30 13.85 38.11
CA HIS A 14 -29.19 12.91 38.08
C HIS A 14 -28.63 12.65 39.49
N ARG A 15 -29.51 12.46 40.49
CA ARG A 15 -29.10 12.06 41.86
C ARG A 15 -28.19 10.83 41.83
N ASP A 16 -28.56 9.85 41.00
CA ASP A 16 -27.85 8.57 40.92
C ASP A 16 -26.43 8.73 40.35
N VAL A 17 -26.24 9.64 39.38
CA VAL A 17 -24.91 9.96 38.82
C VAL A 17 -24.02 10.60 39.88
N TYR A 18 -24.57 11.51 40.70
CA TYR A 18 -23.82 12.13 41.78
C TYR A 18 -23.42 11.11 42.85
N ILE A 19 -24.32 10.19 43.21
CA ILE A 19 -23.99 9.09 44.14
C ILE A 19 -22.94 8.16 43.54
N ASP A 20 -22.97 7.91 42.23
CA ASP A 20 -21.97 7.09 41.54
C ASP A 20 -20.58 7.75 41.53
N THR A 21 -20.51 9.08 41.40
CA THR A 21 -19.23 9.83 41.51
C THR A 21 -18.65 9.87 42.92
N LEU A 22 -19.47 9.62 43.95
CA LEU A 22 -19.03 9.56 45.35
C LEU A 22 -18.50 8.17 45.74
N LYS A 23 -18.67 7.15 44.90
CA LYS A 23 -18.06 5.85 45.14
C LYS A 23 -16.54 6.00 45.02
N PRO A 24 -15.77 5.53 46.02
CA PRO A 24 -14.32 5.55 45.91
C PRO A 24 -13.94 4.68 44.70
N LYS A 25 -13.36 5.31 43.67
CA LYS A 25 -12.73 4.55 42.59
C LYS A 25 -11.60 3.77 43.22
N THR A 26 -11.79 2.45 43.33
CA THR A 26 -10.70 1.53 43.65
C THR A 26 -9.82 1.50 42.41
N GLU A 27 -8.91 2.47 42.29
CA GLU A 27 -7.85 2.44 41.29
C GLU A 27 -6.84 1.39 41.76
N GLU A 28 -7.16 0.13 41.51
CA GLU A 28 -6.20 -0.95 41.67
C GLU A 28 -5.04 -0.69 40.71
N GLN A 29 -3.86 -0.43 41.27
CA GLN A 29 -2.65 -0.26 40.49
C GLN A 29 -2.38 -1.54 39.68
N SER A 30 -2.30 -1.42 38.37
CA SER A 30 -2.08 -2.55 37.48
C SER A 30 -0.74 -3.22 37.81
N THR A 31 -0.75 -4.55 38.00
CA THR A 31 0.49 -5.30 38.23
C THR A 31 1.40 -5.25 36.99
N LEU A 32 2.72 -5.32 37.17
CA LEU A 32 3.67 -5.43 36.05
C LEU A 32 3.32 -6.58 35.10
N ILE A 33 2.84 -7.71 35.63
CA ILE A 33 2.38 -8.87 34.84
C ILE A 33 1.12 -8.51 34.04
N GLY A 34 0.17 -7.80 34.65
CA GLY A 34 -1.01 -7.28 33.96
C GLY A 34 -0.62 -6.32 32.83
N PHE A 35 0.27 -5.38 33.10
CA PHE A 35 0.77 -4.41 32.12
C PHE A 35 1.54 -5.07 30.97
N VAL A 36 2.41 -6.05 31.26
CA VAL A 36 3.15 -6.81 30.25
C VAL A 36 2.22 -7.69 29.41
N LYS A 37 1.22 -8.34 30.01
CA LYS A 37 0.18 -9.08 29.26
C LYS A 37 -0.64 -8.16 28.36
N GLN A 38 -0.97 -6.97 28.85
CA GLN A 38 -1.76 -5.98 28.11
C GLN A 38 -0.97 -5.37 26.94
N THR A 39 0.32 -5.09 27.11
CA THR A 39 1.22 -4.62 26.04
C THR A 39 1.65 -5.72 25.06
N GLY A 40 1.62 -6.99 25.49
CA GLY A 40 1.86 -8.16 24.64
C GLY A 40 0.80 -8.37 23.55
N ASN A 41 -0.46 -7.99 23.82
CA ASN A 41 -1.60 -8.15 22.91
C ASN A 41 -1.92 -6.91 22.07
N GLN A 42 -1.17 -5.81 22.21
CA GLN A 42 -1.41 -4.63 21.39
C GLN A 42 -0.78 -4.80 20.01
N LYS A 43 -1.64 -4.70 18.99
CA LYS A 43 -1.22 -4.62 17.59
C LYS A 43 -0.39 -3.34 17.37
N TYR A 44 0.53 -3.37 16.42
CA TYR A 44 1.34 -2.21 16.07
C TYR A 44 0.47 -1.03 15.62
N HIS A 45 0.90 0.19 15.95
CA HIS A 45 0.27 1.38 15.39
C HIS A 45 0.55 1.46 13.87
N ILE A 46 -0.33 2.10 13.10
CA ILE A 46 -0.15 2.23 11.63
C ILE A 46 1.15 2.94 11.23
N ASN A 47 1.65 3.82 12.11
CA ASN A 47 2.90 4.56 11.90
C ASN A 47 4.13 3.87 12.50
N ASP A 48 3.97 2.72 13.16
CA ASP A 48 5.06 1.96 13.72
C ASP A 48 6.04 1.52 12.61
N PRO A 49 7.37 1.71 12.78
CA PRO A 49 8.36 1.27 11.79
C PRO A 49 8.22 -0.21 11.41
N LYS A 50 8.02 -1.11 12.38
CA LYS A 50 7.86 -2.55 12.11
C LYS A 50 6.62 -2.85 11.29
N GLN A 51 5.51 -2.15 11.56
CA GLN A 51 4.29 -2.27 10.78
C GLN A 51 4.52 -1.88 9.31
N LYS A 52 5.25 -0.79 9.06
CA LYS A 52 5.57 -0.33 7.70
C LYS A 52 6.47 -1.31 6.98
N GLU A 53 7.59 -1.70 7.60
CA GLU A 53 8.56 -2.64 7.05
C GLU A 53 7.92 -3.98 6.68
N ALA A 54 7.14 -4.57 7.59
CA ALA A 54 6.42 -5.81 7.32
C ALA A 54 5.38 -5.67 6.19
N THR A 55 4.71 -4.52 6.11
CA THR A 55 3.77 -4.23 5.02
C THR A 55 4.48 -4.09 3.67
N ASP A 56 5.66 -3.48 3.64
CA ASP A 56 6.46 -3.34 2.43
C ASP A 56 7.03 -4.68 1.96
N ALA A 57 7.53 -5.51 2.88
CA ALA A 57 7.96 -6.87 2.59
C ALA A 57 6.80 -7.73 2.04
N LEU A 58 5.61 -7.62 2.63
CA LEU A 58 4.42 -8.32 2.15
C LEU A 58 4.03 -7.89 0.72
N ILE A 59 4.10 -6.60 0.41
CA ILE A 59 3.84 -6.12 -0.94
C ILE A 59 4.90 -6.56 -1.94
N GLN A 60 6.17 -6.58 -1.53
CA GLN A 60 7.25 -7.10 -2.35
C GLN A 60 7.05 -8.59 -2.66
N PHE A 61 6.66 -9.39 -1.66
CA PHE A 61 6.32 -10.80 -1.83
C PHE A 61 5.16 -10.98 -2.84
N ILE A 62 4.05 -10.26 -2.64
CA ILE A 62 2.88 -10.40 -3.50
C ILE A 62 3.17 -9.93 -4.92
N ALA A 63 3.80 -8.77 -5.10
CA ALA A 63 4.04 -8.18 -6.41
C ALA A 63 5.22 -8.83 -7.14
N GLY A 64 6.28 -9.18 -6.41
CA GLY A 64 7.48 -9.80 -6.97
C GLY A 64 7.22 -11.22 -7.47
N ASP A 65 6.47 -12.00 -6.70
CA ASP A 65 6.14 -13.39 -7.04
C ASP A 65 4.80 -13.53 -7.78
N LEU A 66 4.18 -12.40 -8.15
CA LEU A 66 2.89 -12.33 -8.86
C LEU A 66 1.74 -13.07 -8.15
N PHE A 67 1.75 -13.13 -6.82
CA PHE A 67 0.65 -13.71 -6.06
C PHE A 67 -0.61 -12.86 -6.13
N PRO A 68 -1.81 -13.47 -6.07
CA PRO A 68 -3.04 -12.72 -5.95
C PRO A 68 -3.05 -11.88 -4.66
N PHE A 69 -3.60 -10.65 -4.72
CA PHE A 69 -3.83 -9.88 -3.49
C PHE A 69 -4.79 -10.60 -2.51
N ALA A 70 -5.58 -11.58 -2.98
CA ALA A 70 -6.43 -12.41 -2.13
C ALA A 70 -5.63 -13.36 -1.21
N THR A 71 -4.32 -13.51 -1.38
CA THR A 71 -3.47 -14.30 -0.47
C THR A 71 -3.64 -13.88 0.99
N VAL A 72 -3.80 -12.57 1.26
CA VAL A 72 -4.03 -12.07 2.63
C VAL A 72 -5.42 -12.36 3.19
N GLU A 73 -6.34 -12.89 2.40
CA GLU A 73 -7.67 -13.33 2.84
C GLU A 73 -7.69 -14.83 3.22
N SER A 74 -6.67 -15.60 2.82
CA SER A 74 -6.54 -17.01 3.19
C SER A 74 -6.44 -17.19 4.71
N GLN A 75 -7.27 -18.07 5.27
CA GLN A 75 -7.26 -18.35 6.71
C GLN A 75 -5.93 -18.95 7.16
N ASN A 76 -5.35 -19.86 6.36
CA ASN A 76 -4.07 -20.48 6.69
C ASN A 76 -2.93 -19.46 6.67
N PHE A 77 -2.95 -18.53 5.70
CA PHE A 77 -1.96 -17.45 5.63
C PHE A 77 -2.10 -16.50 6.82
N ARG A 78 -3.33 -16.12 7.19
CA ARG A 78 -3.60 -15.29 8.38
C ARG A 78 -3.10 -15.97 9.66
N ASN A 79 -3.38 -17.25 9.83
CA ASN A 79 -2.91 -18.02 10.97
C ASN A 79 -1.38 -18.10 11.01
N PHE A 80 -0.74 -18.32 9.86
CA PHE A 80 0.72 -18.31 9.75
C PHE A 80 1.32 -16.97 10.17
N VAL A 81 0.81 -15.86 9.63
CA VAL A 81 1.27 -14.50 9.98
C VAL A 81 1.06 -14.20 11.46
N GLU A 82 -0.09 -14.57 12.03
CA GLU A 82 -0.37 -14.38 13.47
C GLU A 82 0.58 -15.18 14.37
N LYS A 83 1.05 -16.35 13.92
CA LYS A 83 2.05 -17.14 14.66
C LYS A 83 3.47 -16.61 14.53
N LEU A 84 3.79 -15.95 13.41
CA LEU A 84 5.09 -15.29 13.24
C LEU A 84 5.16 -13.99 14.02
N ASP A 85 4.15 -13.14 13.90
CA ASP A 85 4.06 -11.86 14.57
C ASP A 85 2.61 -11.50 14.92
N PRO A 86 2.16 -11.78 16.16
CA PRO A 86 0.80 -11.47 16.58
C PRO A 86 0.56 -9.96 16.75
N LYS A 87 1.57 -9.10 16.68
CA LYS A 87 1.37 -7.64 16.75
C LYS A 87 1.18 -7.02 15.37
N PHE A 88 1.57 -7.69 14.30
CA PHE A 88 1.38 -7.18 12.95
C PHE A 88 -0.11 -7.08 12.58
N ASN A 89 -0.50 -5.91 12.07
CA ASN A 89 -1.81 -5.73 11.44
C ASN A 89 -1.69 -6.11 9.98
N LEU A 90 -2.15 -7.32 9.63
CA LEU A 90 -2.20 -7.75 8.25
C LEU A 90 -3.13 -6.83 7.43
N PRO A 91 -2.64 -6.15 6.38
CA PRO A 91 -3.48 -5.28 5.57
C PRO A 91 -4.55 -6.07 4.82
N SER A 92 -5.68 -5.41 4.55
CA SER A 92 -6.73 -5.99 3.72
C SER A 92 -6.32 -6.03 2.24
N ARG A 93 -6.90 -6.98 1.49
CA ARG A 93 -6.75 -7.06 0.02
C ARG A 93 -6.99 -5.72 -0.66
N LYS A 94 -8.06 -5.01 -0.26
CA LYS A 94 -8.40 -3.67 -0.77
C LYS A 94 -7.28 -2.67 -0.51
N HIS A 95 -6.73 -2.64 0.70
CA HIS A 95 -5.64 -1.72 1.03
C HIS A 95 -4.39 -2.00 0.18
N LEU A 96 -4.06 -3.27 -0.04
CA LEU A 96 -2.95 -3.66 -0.91
C LEU A 96 -3.20 -3.23 -2.36
N SER A 97 -4.36 -3.57 -2.92
CA SER A 97 -4.67 -3.36 -4.34
C SER A 97 -4.98 -1.90 -4.69
N SER A 98 -5.52 -1.10 -3.76
CA SER A 98 -5.94 0.28 -4.06
C SER A 98 -4.98 1.35 -3.55
N LYS A 99 -3.97 0.98 -2.76
CA LYS A 99 -3.04 1.96 -2.18
C LYS A 99 -1.60 1.50 -2.30
N ARG A 100 -1.24 0.39 -1.63
CA ARG A 100 0.17 0.03 -1.48
C ARG A 100 0.83 -0.34 -2.80
N ILE A 101 0.14 -1.07 -3.68
CA ILE A 101 0.69 -1.40 -5.00
C ILE A 101 0.97 -0.15 -5.84
N HIS A 102 0.11 0.88 -5.76
CA HIS A 102 0.32 2.13 -6.49
C HIS A 102 1.51 2.91 -5.94
N THR A 103 1.70 2.96 -4.62
CA THR A 103 2.90 3.55 -4.01
C THR A 103 4.15 2.81 -4.48
N LYS A 104 4.15 1.48 -4.40
CA LYS A 104 5.30 0.67 -4.83
C LYS A 104 5.60 0.83 -6.32
N ALA A 105 4.57 0.87 -7.16
CA ALA A 105 4.73 1.11 -8.60
C ALA A 105 5.33 2.49 -8.91
N LYS A 106 5.02 3.53 -8.12
CA LYS A 106 5.65 4.85 -8.26
C LYS A 106 7.14 4.80 -7.89
N GLU A 107 7.49 4.12 -6.81
CA GLU A 107 8.89 3.95 -6.39
C GLU A 107 9.69 3.20 -7.45
N VAL A 108 9.17 2.08 -7.95
CA VAL A 108 9.81 1.29 -9.01
C VAL A 108 9.94 2.10 -10.31
N ARG A 109 8.90 2.86 -10.68
CA ARG A 109 8.96 3.76 -11.85
C ARG A 109 10.02 4.84 -11.68
N GLN A 110 10.14 5.44 -10.49
CA GLN A 110 11.18 6.44 -10.23
C GLN A 110 12.57 5.84 -10.31
N LEU A 111 12.79 4.66 -9.71
CA LEU A 111 14.06 3.95 -9.81
C LEU A 111 14.43 3.63 -11.27
N LEU A 112 13.47 3.16 -12.05
CA LEU A 112 13.67 2.89 -13.47
C LEU A 112 14.02 4.17 -14.22
N HIS A 113 13.35 5.28 -13.92
CA HIS A 113 13.66 6.59 -14.49
C HIS A 113 15.10 7.02 -14.20
N ASP A 114 15.53 6.91 -12.95
CA ASP A 114 16.87 7.27 -12.52
C ASP A 114 17.94 6.38 -13.15
N ASN A 115 17.63 5.11 -13.45
CA ASN A 115 18.50 4.21 -14.17
C ASN A 115 18.60 4.56 -15.66
N LEU A 116 17.47 4.86 -16.30
CA LEU A 116 17.44 5.26 -17.71
C LEU A 116 18.18 6.59 -17.93
N LYS A 117 18.12 7.54 -16.99
CA LYS A 117 18.93 8.78 -17.02
C LYS A 117 20.43 8.54 -17.05
N LYS A 118 20.89 7.45 -16.44
CA LYS A 118 22.30 7.08 -16.36
C LYS A 118 22.74 6.20 -17.52
N ALA A 119 21.79 5.63 -18.25
CA ALA A 119 22.08 4.84 -19.44
C ALA A 119 22.54 5.78 -20.56
N GLY A 120 23.62 5.42 -21.26
CA GLY A 120 24.08 6.18 -22.42
C GLY A 120 23.18 5.99 -23.64
N HIS A 121 22.56 4.80 -23.77
CA HIS A 121 21.66 4.45 -24.87
C HIS A 121 20.51 3.59 -24.35
N ILE A 122 19.33 3.79 -24.94
CA ILE A 122 18.11 3.05 -24.63
C ILE A 122 17.52 2.56 -25.95
N CYS A 123 17.22 1.27 -26.03
CA CYS A 123 16.48 0.68 -27.14
C CYS A 123 15.08 0.30 -26.65
N LEU A 124 14.04 0.66 -27.42
CA LEU A 124 12.67 0.29 -27.10
C LEU A 124 12.19 -0.82 -28.01
N THR A 125 11.52 -1.81 -27.43
CA THR A 125 10.75 -2.81 -28.17
C THR A 125 9.26 -2.61 -27.89
N VAL A 126 8.45 -2.70 -28.94
CA VAL A 126 7.00 -2.63 -28.86
C VAL A 126 6.43 -4.00 -29.20
N ASP A 127 5.67 -4.58 -28.28
CA ASP A 127 4.96 -5.84 -28.47
C ASP A 127 3.45 -5.58 -28.49
N LEU A 128 2.76 -6.23 -29.43
CA LEU A 128 1.33 -6.10 -29.66
C LEU A 128 0.72 -7.49 -29.72
N TRP A 129 -0.12 -7.81 -28.73
CA TRP A 129 -0.76 -9.12 -28.65
C TRP A 129 -2.25 -9.00 -28.35
N SER A 130 -3.00 -10.04 -28.69
CA SER A 130 -4.39 -10.20 -28.27
C SER A 130 -4.50 -11.36 -27.30
N ASN A 131 -5.30 -11.19 -26.24
CA ASN A 131 -5.63 -12.31 -25.37
C ASN A 131 -6.72 -13.21 -26.00
N ARG A 132 -7.05 -14.32 -25.32
CA ARG A 132 -8.08 -15.27 -25.77
C ARG A 132 -9.49 -14.70 -25.92
N SER A 133 -9.76 -13.53 -25.32
CA SER A 133 -11.02 -12.80 -25.45
C SER A 133 -10.95 -11.71 -26.52
N MET A 134 -9.98 -11.78 -27.45
CA MET A 134 -9.75 -10.81 -28.53
C MET A 134 -9.52 -9.39 -28.02
N LYS A 135 -8.91 -9.27 -26.84
CA LYS A 135 -8.54 -7.99 -26.23
C LYS A 135 -7.08 -7.69 -26.58
N GLY A 136 -6.86 -6.65 -27.39
CA GLY A 136 -5.52 -6.17 -27.74
C GLY A 136 -4.80 -5.50 -26.58
N PHE A 137 -3.48 -5.62 -26.56
CA PHE A 137 -2.57 -4.98 -25.61
C PHE A 137 -1.32 -4.50 -26.35
N LEU A 138 -0.76 -3.41 -25.85
CA LEU A 138 0.51 -2.85 -26.27
C LEU A 138 1.45 -2.84 -25.06
N GLY A 139 2.59 -3.50 -25.20
CA GLY A 139 3.69 -3.50 -24.25
C GLY A 139 4.87 -2.76 -24.83
N ILE A 140 5.54 -1.94 -24.01
CA ILE A 140 6.79 -1.29 -24.38
C ILE A 140 7.85 -1.67 -23.35
N THR A 141 8.97 -2.21 -23.83
CA THR A 141 10.12 -2.59 -22.99
C THR A 141 11.33 -1.77 -23.37
N ALA A 142 11.97 -1.17 -22.36
CA ALA A 142 13.24 -0.49 -22.50
C ALA A 142 14.39 -1.47 -22.21
N HIS A 143 15.35 -1.50 -23.12
CA HIS A 143 16.59 -2.25 -23.03
C HIS A 143 17.74 -1.26 -22.95
N TYR A 144 18.59 -1.39 -21.93
CA TYR A 144 19.69 -0.46 -21.70
C TYR A 144 20.85 -1.17 -21.01
N VAL A 145 22.06 -0.61 -21.13
CA VAL A 145 23.25 -1.10 -20.42
C VAL A 145 23.57 -0.13 -19.29
N LEU A 146 23.68 -0.65 -18.08
CA LEU A 146 24.11 0.09 -16.90
C LEU A 146 25.15 -0.75 -16.14
N ASN A 147 26.30 -0.17 -15.80
CA ASN A 147 27.39 -0.87 -15.13
C ASN A 147 27.84 -2.16 -15.84
N TRP A 148 27.90 -2.14 -17.19
CA TRP A 148 28.24 -3.30 -18.03
C TRP A 148 27.25 -4.46 -17.94
N GLU A 149 26.06 -4.23 -17.40
CA GLU A 149 24.98 -5.21 -17.33
C GLU A 149 23.82 -4.77 -18.24
N MET A 150 23.39 -5.68 -19.12
CA MET A 150 22.21 -5.46 -19.95
C MET A 150 20.95 -5.65 -19.09
N THR A 151 20.16 -4.60 -18.98
CA THR A 151 18.89 -4.61 -18.24
C THR A 151 17.73 -4.41 -19.21
N SER A 152 16.62 -5.12 -18.96
CA SER A 152 15.36 -4.95 -19.67
C SER A 152 14.25 -4.65 -18.67
N ALA A 153 13.47 -3.61 -18.92
CA ALA A 153 12.38 -3.19 -18.04
C ALA A 153 11.16 -2.73 -18.84
N MET A 154 9.99 -3.27 -18.50
CA MET A 154 8.73 -2.87 -19.13
C MET A 154 8.32 -1.48 -18.63
N ILE A 155 8.24 -0.50 -19.53
CA ILE A 155 7.88 0.90 -19.21
C ILE A 155 6.37 1.16 -19.36
N ALA A 156 5.71 0.37 -20.21
CA ALA A 156 4.26 0.44 -20.42
C ALA A 156 3.65 -0.93 -20.74
N CYS A 157 2.45 -1.17 -20.23
CA CYS A 157 1.57 -2.24 -20.66
C CYS A 157 0.14 -1.70 -20.61
N LYS A 158 -0.43 -1.43 -21.79
CA LYS A 158 -1.71 -0.76 -21.94
C LYS A 158 -2.66 -1.62 -22.74
N ARG A 159 -3.94 -1.52 -22.39
CA ARG A 159 -5.02 -2.11 -23.17
C ARG A 159 -5.16 -1.36 -24.49
N PHE A 160 -4.93 -2.03 -25.61
CA PHE A 160 -5.14 -1.49 -26.95
C PHE A 160 -6.62 -1.64 -27.31
N LYS A 161 -7.27 -0.55 -27.71
CA LYS A 161 -8.68 -0.53 -28.10
C LYS A 161 -8.80 -0.13 -29.57
N GLY A 162 -9.71 -0.77 -30.30
CA GLY A 162 -9.93 -0.48 -31.71
C GLY A 162 -9.02 -1.29 -32.64
N ARG A 163 -8.84 -0.79 -33.87
CA ARG A 163 -8.08 -1.46 -34.92
C ARG A 163 -6.58 -1.19 -34.78
N HIS A 164 -5.76 -2.20 -35.00
CA HIS A 164 -4.29 -2.10 -34.94
C HIS A 164 -3.73 -1.52 -36.25
N THR A 165 -4.17 -0.32 -36.65
CA THR A 165 -3.57 0.39 -37.79
C THR A 165 -2.27 1.06 -37.35
N ALA A 166 -1.39 1.38 -38.30
CA ALA A 166 -0.11 2.03 -38.00
C ALA A 166 -0.31 3.34 -37.22
N GLU A 167 -1.32 4.13 -37.58
CA GLU A 167 -1.65 5.42 -36.95
C GLU A 167 -2.07 5.23 -35.48
N ASN A 168 -2.93 4.24 -35.21
CA ASN A 168 -3.37 3.96 -33.84
C ASN A 168 -2.24 3.39 -32.98
N ILE A 169 -1.37 2.56 -33.57
CA ILE A 169 -0.19 2.03 -32.88
C ILE A 169 0.75 3.17 -32.50
N LEU A 170 1.05 4.07 -33.43
CA LEU A 170 1.89 5.24 -33.19
C LEU A 170 1.28 6.14 -32.10
N HIS A 171 -0.02 6.41 -32.17
CA HIS A 171 -0.71 7.21 -31.16
C HIS A 171 -0.61 6.61 -29.75
N GLU A 172 -0.89 5.32 -29.61
CA GLU A 172 -0.82 4.61 -28.33
C GLU A 172 0.62 4.51 -27.80
N TYR A 173 1.60 4.36 -28.71
CA TYR A 173 3.02 4.42 -28.39
C TYR A 173 3.41 5.78 -27.81
N GLU A 174 3.13 6.88 -28.54
CA GLU A 174 3.44 8.24 -28.12
C GLU A 174 2.77 8.60 -26.78
N GLU A 175 1.53 8.19 -26.57
CA GLU A 175 0.83 8.40 -25.30
C GLU A 175 1.52 7.66 -24.14
N CYS A 176 1.93 6.40 -24.36
CA CYS A 176 2.65 5.62 -23.36
C CYS A 176 4.01 6.24 -23.01
N ILE A 177 4.79 6.64 -24.03
CA ILE A 177 6.10 7.28 -23.84
C ILE A 177 5.93 8.62 -23.12
N THR A 178 5.00 9.48 -23.56
CA THR A 178 4.74 10.78 -22.92
C THR A 178 4.30 10.63 -21.47
N SER A 179 3.46 9.63 -21.18
CA SER A 179 3.00 9.32 -19.82
C SER A 179 4.14 8.85 -18.92
N PHE A 180 5.10 8.10 -19.48
CA PHE A 180 6.31 7.66 -18.79
C PHE A 180 7.34 8.79 -18.61
N ASP A 181 7.53 9.62 -19.64
CA ASP A 181 8.60 10.61 -19.78
C ASP A 181 8.21 12.03 -19.37
N LYS A 182 7.06 12.21 -18.69
CA LYS A 182 6.55 13.50 -18.17
C LYS A 182 7.53 14.30 -17.29
N TYR A 183 8.76 13.81 -17.08
CA TYR A 183 9.77 14.37 -16.21
C TYR A 183 11.19 14.44 -16.81
N SER A 184 11.45 14.14 -18.10
CA SER A 184 12.86 14.15 -18.55
C SER A 184 13.26 14.24 -20.03
N GLY A 185 12.42 13.98 -21.03
CA GLY A 185 12.86 14.04 -22.43
C GLY A 185 13.96 13.02 -22.79
N LEU A 186 13.97 11.83 -22.16
CA LEU A 186 15.09 10.88 -22.26
C LEU A 186 15.00 9.92 -23.44
N ILE A 187 13.81 9.75 -23.99
CA ILE A 187 13.55 8.76 -25.02
C ILE A 187 13.43 9.51 -26.33
N GLU A 188 14.57 9.84 -26.91
CA GLU A 188 14.63 10.23 -28.32
C GLU A 188 14.68 8.95 -29.15
N CYS A 189 13.64 8.72 -29.95
CA CYS A 189 13.70 7.75 -31.04
C CYS A 189 14.52 8.36 -32.18
N GLU A 190 15.72 7.83 -32.43
CA GLU A 190 16.35 7.94 -33.75
C GLU A 190 15.59 7.11 -34.80
#